data_AF-A0A847FXP1-F1
#
_entry.id   AF-A0A847FXP1-F1
#
_cell.length_a   1.000
_cell.length_b   1.000
_cell.length_c   1.000
_cell.angle_alpha   90.00
_cell.angle_beta   90.00
_cell.angle_gamma   90.00
#
_symmetry.space_group_name_H-M   'P 1'
#
loop_
_entity.id
_entity.type
_entity.pdbx_description
1 polymer ?
#
loop_
_entity_poly.entity_id
_entity_poly.type
_entity_poly.pdbx_seq_one_letter_code
_entity_poly.pdbx_strand_id
1 'polypeptide(L)'
;PPGWTVEPCEGQGPFLCVSTGDAFPGSVELLHYTLDQRQDVYGWMMDADLEPGRPIDLDDPEQTRRAREVLHALRIDHMGVVEEDRGITYPAGRSFVLLDPEEVQVGRLPGLFYGFAGVDEDGQTYERWLTYAALDGQNLYILTAFYDPSDTPGSLPSDEALLAFAPHLRDIVAGLRLPEA
;
A
#
# COMPACT_ATOMS: atom_id res chain seq x y z
N PRO A 1 -4.23 7.75 15.86
CA PRO A 1 -5.05 8.69 16.67
C PRO A 1 -4.41 8.91 18.03
N PRO A 2 -4.77 9.95 18.79
CA PRO A 2 -4.35 10.07 20.18
C PRO A 2 -4.63 8.76 20.94
N GLY A 3 -3.61 8.19 21.57
CA GLY A 3 -3.68 6.89 22.27
C GLY A 3 -3.47 5.65 21.40
N TRP A 4 -3.16 5.82 20.11
CA TRP A 4 -2.79 4.72 19.22
C TRP A 4 -1.26 4.64 19.10
N THR A 5 -0.74 3.43 19.07
CA THR A 5 0.69 3.13 18.93
C THR A 5 0.89 2.19 17.74
N VAL A 6 2.04 2.34 17.06
CA VAL A 6 2.44 1.49 15.94
C VAL A 6 3.86 1.01 16.19
N GLU A 7 4.02 -0.29 16.33
CA GLU A 7 5.29 -0.94 16.68
C GLU A 7 5.47 -2.21 15.84
N PRO A 8 6.70 -2.71 15.66
CA PRO A 8 6.90 -4.03 15.04
C PRO A 8 6.08 -5.10 15.78
N CYS A 9 5.32 -5.91 15.04
CA CYS A 9 4.62 -7.04 15.64
C CYS A 9 5.59 -8.05 16.25
N GLU A 10 5.25 -8.65 17.39
CA GLU A 10 6.02 -9.77 17.94
C GLU A 10 6.02 -10.94 16.94
N GLY A 11 7.21 -11.34 16.47
CA GLY A 11 7.39 -12.39 15.46
C GLY A 11 8.37 -12.01 14.36
N GLN A 12 8.36 -12.78 13.25
CA GLN A 12 9.22 -12.55 12.07
C GLN A 12 8.43 -12.08 10.83
N GLY A 13 7.17 -11.69 11.01
CA GLY A 13 6.32 -11.20 9.92
C GLY A 13 6.58 -9.72 9.63
N PRO A 14 6.40 -9.26 8.39
CA PRO A 14 6.67 -7.88 8.02
C PRO A 14 5.47 -6.97 8.37
N PHE A 15 5.05 -7.01 9.63
CA PHE A 15 3.85 -6.30 10.09
C PHE A 15 4.19 -5.29 11.17
N LEU A 16 3.56 -4.11 11.08
CA LEU A 16 3.52 -3.13 12.15
C LEU A 16 2.18 -3.27 12.87
N CYS A 17 2.23 -3.66 14.14
CA CYS A 17 1.06 -3.84 14.98
C CYS A 17 0.53 -2.48 15.41
N VAL A 18 -0.75 -2.25 15.14
CA VAL A 18 -1.47 -1.06 15.61
C VAL A 18 -2.15 -1.43 16.92
N SER A 19 -1.94 -0.63 17.96
CA SER A 19 -2.51 -0.83 19.30
C SER A 19 -3.21 0.42 19.82
N THR A 20 -4.22 0.23 20.66
CA THR A 20 -4.97 1.28 21.38
C THR A 20 -5.02 0.95 22.86
N GLY A 21 -4.00 1.38 23.61
CA GLY A 21 -3.75 0.84 24.95
C GLY A 21 -3.53 -0.68 24.87
N ASP A 22 -4.40 -1.46 25.54
CA ASP A 22 -4.29 -2.93 25.57
C ASP A 22 -5.00 -3.63 24.39
N ALA A 23 -5.71 -2.91 23.53
CA ALA A 23 -6.43 -3.50 22.40
C ALA A 23 -5.58 -3.51 21.13
N PHE A 24 -5.58 -4.63 20.39
CA PHE A 24 -4.99 -4.78 19.06
C PHE A 24 -6.07 -4.60 17.99
N PRO A 25 -6.26 -3.39 17.43
CA PRO A 25 -7.17 -3.16 16.33
C PRO A 25 -6.72 -3.84 15.02
N GLY A 26 -5.43 -4.04 14.75
CA GLY A 26 -4.99 -4.65 13.48
C GLY A 26 -3.52 -4.36 13.19
N SER A 27 -3.08 -4.60 11.95
CA SER A 27 -1.71 -4.33 11.53
C SER A 27 -1.63 -3.57 10.20
N VAL A 28 -0.45 -3.00 9.97
CA VAL A 28 -0.01 -2.53 8.66
C VAL A 28 0.94 -3.58 8.12
N GLU A 29 0.63 -4.15 6.96
CA GLU A 29 1.57 -5.00 6.24
C GLU A 29 2.61 -4.13 5.53
N LEU A 30 3.89 -4.48 5.66
CA LEU A 30 5.04 -3.82 5.05
C LEU A 30 5.77 -4.81 4.14
N LEU A 31 5.34 -4.96 2.91
CA LEU A 31 6.04 -5.83 1.96
C LEU A 31 7.25 -5.11 1.38
N HIS A 32 8.38 -5.82 1.39
CA HIS A 32 9.63 -5.40 0.77
C HIS A 32 10.02 -6.46 -0.25
N TYR A 33 10.19 -6.03 -1.49
CA TYR A 33 10.64 -6.88 -2.59
C TYR A 33 11.89 -6.32 -3.21
N THR A 34 12.88 -7.18 -3.42
CA THR A 34 14.00 -6.88 -4.31
C THR A 34 13.55 -7.03 -5.77
N LEU A 35 14.20 -6.34 -6.71
CA LEU A 35 13.79 -6.40 -8.12
C LEU A 35 13.88 -7.81 -8.74
N ASP A 36 14.76 -8.69 -8.25
CA ASP A 36 14.82 -10.07 -8.71
C ASP A 36 13.55 -10.86 -8.38
N GLN A 37 12.86 -10.50 -7.30
CA GLN A 37 11.57 -11.08 -6.91
C GLN A 37 10.39 -10.52 -7.72
N ARG A 38 10.57 -9.38 -8.41
CA ARG A 38 9.54 -8.65 -9.15
C ARG A 38 10.02 -8.26 -10.55
N GLN A 39 10.08 -9.27 -11.42
CA GLN A 39 10.51 -9.13 -12.82
C GLN A 39 9.59 -8.20 -13.65
N ASP A 40 8.33 -8.10 -13.26
CA ASP A 40 7.36 -7.14 -13.78
C ASP A 40 7.81 -5.70 -13.51
N VAL A 41 8.16 -5.38 -12.27
CA VAL A 41 8.67 -4.05 -11.87
C VAL A 41 9.99 -3.73 -12.57
N TYR A 42 10.87 -4.73 -12.69
CA TYR A 42 12.10 -4.59 -13.47
C TYR A 42 11.79 -4.20 -14.93
N GLY A 43 10.82 -4.85 -15.56
CA GLY A 43 10.37 -4.54 -16.92
C GLY A 43 9.86 -3.11 -17.05
N TRP A 44 8.94 -2.71 -16.16
CA TRP A 44 8.36 -1.36 -16.17
C TRP A 44 9.41 -0.26 -15.93
N MET A 45 10.42 -0.52 -15.10
CA MET A 45 11.54 0.42 -14.93
C MET A 45 12.28 0.64 -16.25
N MET A 46 12.60 -0.43 -16.99
CA MET A 46 13.26 -0.29 -18.29
C MET A 46 12.38 0.46 -19.30
N ASP A 47 11.09 0.16 -19.34
CA ASP A 47 10.12 0.83 -20.24
C ASP A 47 9.99 2.33 -19.94
N ALA A 48 10.19 2.72 -18.67
CA ALA A 48 10.20 4.11 -18.21
C ALA A 48 11.59 4.78 -18.33
N ASP A 49 12.57 4.17 -19.01
CA ASP A 49 13.95 4.65 -19.10
C ASP A 49 14.62 4.87 -17.73
N LEU A 50 14.35 3.98 -16.76
CA LEU A 50 15.08 3.88 -15.50
C LEU A 50 16.00 2.66 -15.53
N GLU A 51 17.22 2.80 -14.99
CA GLU A 51 18.19 1.71 -14.91
C GLU A 51 17.91 0.83 -13.67
N PRO A 52 17.42 -0.41 -13.83
CA PRO A 52 17.11 -1.25 -12.68
C PRO A 52 18.38 -1.62 -11.89
N GLY A 53 18.29 -1.60 -10.57
CA GLY A 53 19.43 -1.83 -9.68
C GLY A 53 20.25 -0.58 -9.41
N ARG A 54 19.96 0.54 -10.09
CA ARG A 54 20.53 1.85 -9.81
C ARG A 54 19.56 2.69 -8.99
N PRO A 55 20.03 3.34 -7.92
CA PRO A 55 19.33 4.42 -7.24
C PRO A 55 18.58 5.41 -8.13
N ILE A 56 17.34 5.73 -7.76
CA ILE A 56 16.62 6.88 -8.32
C ILE A 56 17.26 8.17 -7.80
N ASP A 57 17.68 9.04 -8.70
CA ASP A 57 18.13 10.39 -8.34
C ASP A 57 16.91 11.26 -8.00
N LEU A 58 16.76 11.56 -6.71
CA LEU A 58 15.63 12.33 -6.19
C LEU A 58 15.73 13.84 -6.49
N ASP A 59 16.92 14.32 -6.87
CA ASP A 59 17.12 15.71 -7.30
C ASP A 59 16.81 15.89 -8.80
N ASP A 60 16.69 14.78 -9.55
CA ASP A 60 16.28 14.75 -10.94
C ASP A 60 14.74 14.61 -11.06
N PRO A 61 14.02 15.68 -11.47
CA PRO A 61 12.57 15.63 -11.58
C PRO A 61 12.09 14.64 -12.65
N GLU A 62 12.91 14.34 -13.66
CA GLU A 62 12.53 13.41 -14.72
C GLU A 62 12.62 11.96 -14.23
N GLN A 63 13.64 11.60 -13.45
CA GLN A 63 13.71 10.29 -12.79
C GLN A 63 12.59 10.11 -11.77
N THR A 64 12.29 11.15 -10.99
CA THR A 64 11.16 11.15 -10.05
C THR A 64 9.82 10.91 -10.77
N ARG A 65 9.61 11.57 -11.92
CA ARG A 65 8.41 11.40 -12.75
C ARG A 65 8.31 9.96 -13.29
N ARG A 66 9.40 9.40 -13.82
CA ARG A 66 9.45 8.01 -14.32
C ARG A 66 9.21 6.98 -13.23
N ALA A 67 9.74 7.21 -12.03
CA ALA A 67 9.49 6.33 -10.88
C ALA A 67 7.98 6.27 -10.58
N ARG A 68 7.25 7.38 -10.70
CA ARG A 68 5.78 7.39 -10.55
C ARG A 68 5.08 6.63 -11.67
N GLU A 69 5.56 6.70 -12.91
CA GLU A 69 5.01 5.89 -14.02
C GLU A 69 5.09 4.39 -13.70
N VAL A 70 6.22 3.93 -13.16
CA VAL A 70 6.39 2.54 -12.69
C VAL A 70 5.39 2.20 -11.58
N LEU A 71 5.20 3.10 -10.59
CA LEU A 71 4.21 2.88 -9.52
C LEU A 71 2.76 2.86 -10.03
N HIS A 72 2.44 3.63 -11.07
CA HIS A 72 1.14 3.57 -11.73
C HIS A 72 0.94 2.24 -12.47
N ALA A 73 1.97 1.72 -13.14
CA ALA A 73 1.93 0.40 -13.76
C ALA A 73 1.70 -0.69 -12.69
N LEU A 74 2.42 -0.63 -11.58
CA LEU A 74 2.23 -1.51 -10.42
C LEU A 74 0.79 -1.45 -9.89
N ARG A 75 0.21 -0.26 -9.72
CA ARG A 75 -1.19 -0.11 -9.29
C ARG A 75 -2.15 -0.81 -10.25
N ILE A 76 -1.97 -0.61 -11.56
CA ILE A 76 -2.86 -1.18 -12.57
C ILE A 76 -2.82 -2.70 -12.52
N ASP A 77 -1.62 -3.29 -12.49
CA ASP A 77 -1.43 -4.74 -12.41
C ASP A 77 -2.01 -5.31 -11.10
N HIS A 78 -1.59 -4.74 -9.96
CA HIS A 78 -2.01 -5.21 -8.65
C HIS A 78 -3.54 -5.10 -8.48
N MET A 79 -4.14 -3.95 -8.79
CA MET A 79 -5.58 -3.80 -8.62
C MET A 79 -6.38 -4.58 -9.67
N GLY A 80 -5.83 -4.85 -10.85
CA GLY A 80 -6.45 -5.72 -11.84
C GLY A 80 -6.59 -7.16 -11.34
N VAL A 81 -5.53 -7.69 -10.71
CA VAL A 81 -5.56 -9.03 -10.08
C VAL A 81 -6.59 -9.07 -8.95
N VAL A 82 -6.63 -8.03 -8.11
CA VAL A 82 -7.59 -7.97 -7.00
C VAL A 82 -9.03 -7.84 -7.53
N GLU A 83 -9.28 -6.99 -8.52
CA GLU A 83 -10.59 -6.85 -9.14
C GLU A 83 -11.09 -8.16 -9.74
N GLU A 84 -10.23 -8.92 -10.44
CA GLU A 84 -10.56 -10.23 -10.98
C GLU A 84 -10.93 -11.23 -9.87
N ASP A 85 -10.12 -11.30 -8.80
CA ASP A 85 -10.42 -12.12 -7.64
C ASP A 85 -11.76 -11.77 -7.00
N ARG A 86 -12.04 -10.48 -6.79
CA ARG A 86 -13.34 -10.03 -6.23
C ARG A 86 -14.50 -10.27 -7.18
N GLY A 87 -14.30 -10.22 -8.49
CA GLY A 87 -15.29 -10.62 -9.48
C GLY A 87 -15.76 -12.08 -9.32
N ILE A 88 -14.92 -12.93 -8.72
CA ILE A 88 -15.21 -14.34 -8.45
C ILE A 88 -15.72 -14.55 -7.01
N THR A 89 -15.12 -13.86 -6.04
CA THR A 89 -15.32 -14.13 -4.60
C THR A 89 -16.41 -13.28 -3.96
N TYR A 90 -16.76 -12.13 -4.53
CA TYR A 90 -17.81 -11.28 -3.97
C TYR A 90 -19.20 -11.93 -4.07
N PRO A 91 -19.96 -11.95 -2.97
CA PRO A 91 -21.39 -12.19 -3.01
C PRO A 91 -22.11 -11.24 -3.97
N ALA A 92 -23.24 -11.72 -4.49
CA ALA A 92 -24.11 -10.91 -5.34
C ALA A 92 -24.49 -9.58 -4.64
N GLY A 93 -24.58 -8.51 -5.43
CA GLY A 93 -24.90 -7.17 -4.93
C GLY A 93 -23.70 -6.39 -4.40
N ARG A 94 -22.47 -6.89 -4.58
CA ARG A 94 -21.25 -6.15 -4.24
C ARG A 94 -20.49 -5.74 -5.48
N SER A 95 -19.83 -4.59 -5.39
CA SER A 95 -19.02 -4.03 -6.45
C SER A 95 -17.65 -3.64 -5.94
N PHE A 96 -16.67 -3.74 -6.83
CA PHE A 96 -15.31 -3.28 -6.60
C PHE A 96 -15.18 -1.85 -7.11
N VAL A 97 -14.73 -0.93 -6.26
CA VAL A 97 -14.57 0.48 -6.58
C VAL A 97 -13.14 0.89 -6.31
N LEU A 98 -12.40 1.21 -7.38
CA LEU A 98 -11.06 1.78 -7.25
C LEU A 98 -11.11 3.13 -6.54
N LEU A 99 -10.16 3.33 -5.62
CA LEU A 99 -9.90 4.66 -5.08
C LEU A 99 -9.06 5.46 -6.06
N ASP A 100 -9.29 6.77 -6.07
CA ASP A 100 -8.47 7.70 -6.82
C ASP A 100 -7.03 7.63 -6.29
N PRO A 101 -6.04 7.40 -7.17
CA PRO A 101 -4.65 7.38 -6.75
C PRO A 101 -4.17 8.78 -6.40
N GLU A 102 -3.21 8.86 -5.49
CA GLU A 102 -2.60 10.13 -5.09
C GLU A 102 -1.08 9.99 -5.07
N GLU A 103 -0.38 10.97 -5.64
CA GLU A 103 1.07 11.09 -5.46
C GLU A 103 1.37 11.49 -4.01
N VAL A 104 2.23 10.70 -3.35
CA VAL A 104 2.57 10.88 -1.94
C VAL A 104 4.07 10.78 -1.72
N GLN A 105 4.51 11.02 -0.49
CA GLN A 105 5.88 10.75 -0.06
C GLN A 105 5.88 9.50 0.82
N VAL A 106 6.84 8.61 0.58
CA VAL A 106 7.13 7.44 1.42
C VAL A 106 8.56 7.59 1.92
N GLY A 107 8.72 8.06 3.15
CA GLY A 107 9.97 8.67 3.58
C GLY A 107 10.35 9.84 2.65
N ARG A 108 11.51 9.73 2.00
CA ARG A 108 12.00 10.69 0.99
C ARG A 108 11.70 10.28 -0.44
N LEU A 109 11.19 9.07 -0.67
CA LEU A 109 10.94 8.55 -2.01
C LEU A 109 9.62 9.08 -2.56
N PRO A 110 9.53 9.36 -3.88
CA PRO A 110 8.24 9.52 -4.52
C PRO A 110 7.45 8.22 -4.37
N GLY A 111 6.21 8.36 -3.92
CA GLY A 111 5.31 7.24 -3.73
C GLY A 111 3.96 7.46 -4.38
N LEU A 112 3.17 6.39 -4.37
CA LEU A 112 1.80 6.37 -4.85
C LEU A 112 0.90 5.76 -3.78
N PHE A 113 -0.10 6.51 -3.35
CA PHE A 113 -1.25 5.98 -2.63
C PHE A 113 -2.27 5.45 -3.64
N TYR A 114 -2.81 4.26 -3.37
CA TYR A 114 -3.90 3.66 -4.12
C TYR A 114 -4.64 2.63 -3.26
N GLY A 115 -5.75 2.11 -3.79
CA GLY A 115 -6.51 1.07 -3.12
C GLY A 115 -7.87 0.90 -3.77
N PHE A 116 -8.76 0.24 -3.05
CA PHE A 116 -10.14 0.04 -3.47
C PHE A 116 -11.08 0.00 -2.25
N ALA A 117 -12.38 0.09 -2.53
CA ALA A 117 -13.44 -0.28 -1.61
C ALA A 117 -14.36 -1.31 -2.29
N GLY A 118 -14.64 -2.40 -1.59
CA GLY A 118 -15.79 -3.26 -1.89
C GLY A 118 -17.03 -2.63 -1.29
N VAL A 119 -18.06 -2.34 -2.08
CA VAL A 119 -19.30 -1.72 -1.59
C VAL A 119 -20.51 -2.58 -1.94
N ASP A 120 -21.51 -2.59 -1.06
CA ASP A 120 -22.80 -3.24 -1.32
C ASP A 120 -23.76 -2.34 -2.13
N GLU A 121 -24.98 -2.84 -2.39
CA GLU A 121 -26.01 -2.15 -3.18
C GLU A 121 -26.45 -0.81 -2.55
N ASP A 122 -26.33 -0.69 -1.22
CA ASP A 122 -26.66 0.52 -0.46
C ASP A 122 -25.47 1.49 -0.37
N GLY A 123 -24.34 1.14 -0.99
CA GLY A 123 -23.10 1.92 -0.99
C GLY A 123 -22.33 1.85 0.33
N GLN A 124 -22.66 0.90 1.23
CA GLN A 124 -21.89 0.68 2.44
C GLN A 124 -20.60 -0.08 2.13
N THR A 125 -19.52 0.29 2.82
CA THR A 125 -18.22 -0.35 2.62
C THR A 125 -18.21 -1.71 3.29
N TYR A 126 -18.01 -2.74 2.47
CA TYR A 126 -17.82 -4.12 2.90
C TYR A 126 -16.34 -4.44 3.17
N GLU A 127 -15.44 -3.93 2.34
CA GLU A 127 -14.00 -4.16 2.40
C GLU A 127 -13.29 -2.88 1.95
N ARG A 128 -12.14 -2.53 2.52
CA ARG A 128 -11.33 -1.41 2.05
C ARG A 128 -9.86 -1.66 2.26
N TRP A 129 -9.06 -1.40 1.23
CA TRP A 129 -7.61 -1.49 1.29
C TRP A 129 -7.01 -0.11 1.00
N LEU A 130 -6.06 0.30 1.83
CA LEU A 130 -5.30 1.54 1.71
C LEU A 130 -3.82 1.17 1.54
N THR A 131 -3.29 1.37 0.34
CA THR A 131 -1.96 0.93 -0.04
C THR A 131 -1.07 2.12 -0.42
N TYR A 132 0.16 2.11 0.06
CA TYR A 132 1.22 3.05 -0.28
C TYR A 132 2.36 2.27 -0.92
N ALA A 133 2.85 2.71 -2.07
CA ALA A 133 3.99 2.09 -2.71
C ALA A 133 5.09 3.10 -3.01
N ALA A 134 6.35 2.67 -2.95
CA ALA A 134 7.51 3.43 -3.37
C ALA A 134 8.62 2.52 -3.89
N LEU A 135 9.51 3.09 -4.71
CA LEU A 135 10.61 2.41 -5.37
C LEU A 135 11.88 3.24 -5.19
N ASP A 136 12.98 2.63 -4.74
CA ASP A 136 14.30 3.29 -4.62
C ASP A 136 15.25 2.99 -5.81
N GLY A 137 14.80 2.17 -6.75
CA GLY A 137 15.56 1.70 -7.91
C GLY A 137 16.17 0.30 -7.74
N GLN A 138 16.13 -0.26 -6.53
CA GLN A 138 16.60 -1.62 -6.19
C GLN A 138 15.52 -2.45 -5.47
N ASN A 139 14.59 -1.77 -4.81
CA ASN A 139 13.59 -2.33 -3.92
C ASN A 139 12.25 -1.66 -4.15
N LEU A 140 11.21 -2.49 -4.17
CA LEU A 140 9.82 -2.06 -4.06
C LEU A 140 9.38 -2.18 -2.60
N TYR A 141 8.77 -1.11 -2.10
CA TYR A 141 8.13 -1.05 -0.80
C TYR A 141 6.62 -0.93 -0.99
N ILE A 142 5.84 -1.77 -0.33
CA ILE A 142 4.37 -1.70 -0.30
C ILE A 142 3.92 -1.72 1.15
N LEU A 143 3.13 -0.73 1.55
CA LEU A 143 2.50 -0.67 2.86
C LEU A 143 0.99 -0.73 2.69
N THR A 144 0.33 -1.69 3.32
CA THR A 144 -1.12 -1.84 3.24
C THR A 144 -1.74 -1.90 4.62
N ALA A 145 -2.75 -1.09 4.86
CA ALA A 145 -3.72 -1.28 5.94
C ALA A 145 -5.08 -1.55 5.33
N PHE A 146 -5.83 -2.47 5.91
CA PHE A 146 -7.10 -2.88 5.32
C PHE A 146 -8.13 -3.24 6.38
N TYR A 147 -9.39 -3.18 5.97
CA TYR A 147 -10.53 -3.76 6.64
C TYR A 147 -11.12 -4.82 5.71
N ASP A 148 -11.20 -6.03 6.22
CA ASP A 148 -11.81 -7.19 5.61
C ASP A 148 -12.62 -7.93 6.70
N PRO A 149 -13.94 -8.13 6.51
CA PRO A 149 -14.82 -8.75 7.48
C PRO A 149 -14.67 -10.29 7.55
N SER A 150 -13.83 -10.91 6.71
CA SER A 150 -13.60 -12.35 6.69
C SER A 150 -12.61 -12.86 7.77
N ASP A 151 -12.36 -12.06 8.82
CA ASP A 151 -11.41 -12.35 9.91
C ASP A 151 -9.98 -12.55 9.41
N THR A 152 -9.62 -11.86 8.32
CA THR A 152 -8.28 -11.89 7.74
C THR A 152 -7.27 -11.34 8.76
N PRO A 153 -6.19 -12.09 9.09
CA PRO A 153 -5.17 -11.62 10.03
C PRO A 153 -4.60 -10.26 9.64
N GLY A 154 -4.56 -9.33 10.60
CA GLY A 154 -4.07 -7.96 10.40
C GLY A 154 -5.15 -6.95 9.96
N SER A 155 -6.35 -7.41 9.61
CA SER A 155 -7.50 -6.55 9.33
C SER A 155 -7.82 -5.63 10.52
N LEU A 156 -8.12 -4.37 10.23
CA LEU A 156 -8.71 -3.43 11.18
C LEU A 156 -10.15 -3.90 11.51
N PRO A 157 -10.72 -3.55 12.68
CA PRO A 157 -11.98 -4.16 13.10
C PRO A 157 -13.22 -3.64 12.34
N SER A 158 -13.06 -2.56 11.57
CA SER A 158 -14.13 -1.90 10.81
C SER A 158 -13.54 -0.91 9.81
N ASP A 159 -14.34 -0.51 8.81
CA ASP A 159 -13.99 0.57 7.88
C ASP A 159 -13.79 1.90 8.62
N GLU A 160 -14.62 2.19 9.63
CA GLU A 160 -14.49 3.40 10.45
C GLU A 160 -13.16 3.43 11.21
N ALA A 161 -12.73 2.29 11.76
CA ALA A 161 -11.43 2.20 12.43
C ALA A 161 -10.27 2.39 11.45
N LEU A 162 -10.36 1.82 10.24
CA LEU A 162 -9.37 2.00 9.18
C LEU A 162 -9.29 3.48 8.77
N LEU A 163 -10.43 4.13 8.53
CA LEU A 163 -10.49 5.53 8.13
C LEU A 163 -10.03 6.48 9.26
N ALA A 164 -10.30 6.14 10.52
CA ALA A 164 -9.75 6.88 11.66
C ALA A 164 -8.23 6.72 11.77
N PHE A 165 -7.69 5.57 11.38
CA PHE A 165 -6.25 5.31 11.37
C PHE A 165 -5.53 5.92 10.16
N ALA A 166 -6.20 6.04 9.01
CA ALA A 166 -5.60 6.44 7.73
C ALA A 166 -4.75 7.72 7.76
N PRO A 167 -5.16 8.83 8.42
CA PRO A 167 -4.30 10.02 8.53
C PRO A 167 -2.98 9.74 9.25
N HIS A 168 -3.00 8.88 10.28
CA HIS A 168 -1.80 8.52 11.02
C HIS A 168 -0.91 7.56 10.24
N LEU A 169 -1.50 6.62 9.51
CA LEU A 169 -0.75 5.79 8.57
C LEU A 169 0.00 6.66 7.57
N ARG A 170 -0.64 7.69 7.01
CA ARG A 170 -0.01 8.63 6.09
C ARG A 170 1.19 9.35 6.73
N ASP A 171 1.05 9.81 7.97
CA ASP A 171 2.16 10.44 8.72
C ASP A 171 3.32 9.46 8.96
N ILE A 172 3.01 8.21 9.31
CA ILE A 172 4.01 7.14 9.49
C ILE A 172 4.74 6.88 8.19
N VAL A 173 4.00 6.69 7.09
CA VAL A 173 4.53 6.44 5.75
C VAL A 173 5.47 7.57 5.32
N ALA A 174 5.07 8.83 5.51
CA ALA A 174 5.91 9.99 5.20
C ALA A 174 7.16 10.10 6.11
N GLY A 175 7.09 9.57 7.33
CA GLY A 175 8.19 9.58 8.30
C GLY A 175 9.15 8.39 8.22
N LEU A 176 8.93 7.44 7.30
CA LEU A 176 9.76 6.24 7.19
C LEU A 176 11.22 6.60 6.83
N ARG A 177 12.15 5.91 7.50
CA ARG A 177 13.57 5.93 7.15
C ARG A 177 13.89 4.71 6.31
N LEU A 178 13.45 4.76 5.05
CA LEU A 178 13.86 3.77 4.06
C LEU A 178 15.34 3.98 3.73
N PRO A 179 16.06 2.92 3.31
CA PRO A 179 17.41 3.05 2.78
C PRO A 179 17.42 4.19 1.76
N GLU A 180 18.13 5.26 2.09
CA GLU A 180 18.47 6.26 1.10
C GLU A 180 19.50 5.61 0.20
N ALA A 181 19.29 5.74 -1.11
CA ALA A 181 20.36 5.49 -2.03
C ALA A 181 21.49 6.50 -1.90
#